data_AF-A0A971SER1-F1
#
_entry.id   AF-A0A971SER1-F1
#
_cell.length_a   1.000
_cell.length_b   1.000
_cell.length_c   1.000
_cell.angle_alpha   90.00
_cell.angle_beta   90.00
_cell.angle_gamma   90.00
#
_symmetry.space_group_name_H-M   'P 1'
#
loop_
_entity.id
_entity.type
_entity.pdbx_description
1 polymer ?
#
loop_
_entity_poly.entity_id
_entity_poly.type
_entity_poly.pdbx_seq_one_letter_code
_entity_poly.pdbx_strand_id
1 'polypeptide(L)'
;MMKAIWHNTKYMFLQTIRDRGAIFWMMLYPLLLSLFFYLALGSLDEVELENINIGVSKDYPMKDILQDINILNVSEIEDDDLKTKLDGKMLVAYINKDGDMTIKDNSFSVGIVKSIVDQIKQTTSLGQDARYIDFNANYIKDNSIQISSLKYYMFTLIAMFSVYGYFNSVELFSRYQANIDDLEQGLIQHRLRKQRL
;
A
#
# COMPACT_ATOMS: atom_id res chain seq x y z
N MET A 1 -37.67 6.24 29.40
CA MET A 1 -36.82 6.95 28.41
C MET A 1 -35.66 6.08 27.91
N MET A 2 -34.71 5.65 28.76
CA MET A 2 -33.57 4.80 28.34
C MET A 2 -33.94 3.51 27.60
N LYS A 3 -34.98 2.78 28.04
CA LYS A 3 -35.41 1.52 27.39
C LYS A 3 -35.87 1.73 25.94
N ALA A 4 -36.52 2.85 25.63
CA ALA A 4 -36.99 3.17 24.29
C ALA A 4 -35.83 3.58 23.36
N ILE A 5 -34.87 4.35 23.89
CA ILE A 5 -33.64 4.69 23.17
C ILE A 5 -32.87 3.42 22.83
N TRP A 6 -32.65 2.55 23.81
CA TRP A 6 -31.96 1.26 23.61
C TRP A 6 -32.65 0.38 22.57
N HIS A 7 -33.98 0.29 22.63
CA HIS A 7 -34.77 -0.43 21.64
C HIS A 7 -34.50 0.14 20.25
N ASN A 8 -34.68 1.45 20.03
CA ASN A 8 -34.50 2.07 18.73
C ASN A 8 -33.08 1.92 18.19
N THR A 9 -32.05 2.17 19.01
CA THR A 9 -30.65 1.99 18.62
C THR A 9 -30.35 0.56 18.20
N LYS A 10 -30.92 -0.44 18.90
CA LYS A 10 -30.79 -1.85 18.53
C LYS A 10 -31.38 -2.13 17.14
N TYR A 11 -32.58 -1.62 16.84
CA TYR A 11 -33.20 -1.84 15.53
C TYR A 11 -32.48 -1.10 14.40
N MET A 12 -31.99 0.11 14.65
CA MET A 12 -31.14 0.87 13.71
C MET A 12 -29.88 0.09 13.34
N PHE A 13 -29.20 -0.47 14.36
CA PHE A 13 -28.02 -1.30 14.15
C PHE A 13 -28.34 -2.57 13.34
N LEU A 14 -29.42 -3.27 13.69
CA LEU A 14 -29.90 -4.45 12.95
C LEU A 14 -30.27 -4.13 11.50
N GLN A 15 -30.86 -2.97 11.25
CA GLN A 15 -31.20 -2.52 9.89
C GLN A 15 -29.95 -2.29 9.06
N THR A 16 -28.94 -1.63 9.65
CA THR A 16 -27.64 -1.39 9.00
C THR A 16 -26.93 -2.71 8.67
N ILE A 17 -26.98 -3.69 9.57
CA ILE A 17 -26.42 -5.04 9.33
C ILE A 17 -27.25 -5.87 8.33
N ARG A 18 -28.51 -5.52 8.10
CA ARG A 18 -29.33 -6.23 7.10
C ARG A 18 -29.11 -5.69 5.69
N ASP A 19 -28.62 -4.47 5.57
CA ASP A 19 -28.23 -3.88 4.31
C ASP A 19 -26.87 -4.44 3.86
N ARG A 20 -26.91 -5.37 2.89
CA ARG A 20 -25.70 -6.00 2.34
C ARG A 20 -24.80 -4.99 1.64
N GLY A 21 -25.37 -3.93 1.05
CA GLY A 21 -24.59 -2.86 0.44
C GLY A 21 -23.83 -2.06 1.49
N ALA A 22 -24.51 -1.69 2.58
CA ALA A 22 -23.88 -0.96 3.69
C ALA A 22 -22.75 -1.76 4.34
N ILE A 23 -22.96 -3.05 4.63
CA ILE A 23 -21.91 -3.93 5.17
C ILE A 23 -20.74 -4.05 4.21
N PHE A 24 -21.02 -4.23 2.92
CA PHE A 24 -19.97 -4.38 1.93
C PHE A 24 -19.05 -3.16 1.94
N TRP A 25 -19.61 -1.95 1.86
CA TRP A 25 -18.83 -0.71 1.80
C TRP A 25 -18.18 -0.32 3.13
N MET A 26 -18.82 -0.58 4.27
CA MET A 26 -18.24 -0.23 5.58
C MET A 26 -17.22 -1.24 6.09
N MET A 27 -17.43 -2.54 5.88
CA MET A 27 -16.62 -3.56 6.53
C MET A 27 -15.82 -4.38 5.53
N LEU A 28 -16.49 -4.97 4.53
CA LEU A 28 -15.81 -5.93 3.65
C LEU A 28 -14.77 -5.22 2.78
N TYR A 29 -15.11 -4.06 2.22
CA TYR A 29 -14.21 -3.31 1.36
C TYR A 29 -12.95 -2.81 2.10
N PRO A 30 -13.04 -2.14 3.26
CA PRO A 30 -11.83 -1.74 4.01
C PRO A 30 -10.97 -2.92 4.45
N LEU A 31 -11.57 -4.07 4.79
CA LEU A 31 -10.82 -5.29 5.13
C LEU A 31 -10.07 -5.87 3.93
N LEU A 32 -10.72 -5.97 2.77
CA LEU A 32 -10.06 -6.41 1.54
C LEU A 32 -8.94 -5.46 1.14
N LEU A 33 -9.19 -4.15 1.21
CA LEU A 33 -8.20 -3.15 0.87
C LEU A 33 -7.01 -3.15 1.86
N SER A 34 -7.29 -3.35 3.16
CA SER A 34 -6.25 -3.54 4.17
C SER A 34 -5.37 -4.75 3.87
N LEU A 35 -5.98 -5.86 3.44
CA LEU A 35 -5.25 -7.06 3.06
C LEU A 35 -4.38 -6.80 1.82
N PHE A 36 -4.91 -6.12 0.81
CA PHE A 36 -4.12 -5.73 -0.37
C PHE A 36 -2.96 -4.82 -0.01
N PHE A 37 -3.16 -3.83 0.87
CA PHE A 37 -2.07 -2.97 1.33
C PHE A 37 -1.01 -3.74 2.11
N TYR A 38 -1.42 -4.67 2.97
CA TYR A 38 -0.47 -5.53 3.66
C TYR A 38 0.33 -6.41 2.69
N LEU A 39 -0.31 -7.01 1.69
CA LEU A 39 0.38 -7.84 0.70
C LEU A 39 1.29 -7.03 -0.22
N ALA A 40 0.87 -5.82 -0.62
CA ALA A 40 1.61 -4.98 -1.55
C ALA A 40 2.73 -4.17 -0.88
N LEU A 41 2.53 -3.73 0.36
CA LEU A 41 3.41 -2.78 1.05
C LEU A 41 4.02 -3.35 2.34
N GLY A 42 3.57 -4.51 2.83
CA GLY A 42 4.04 -5.10 4.07
C GLY A 42 5.54 -5.42 4.06
N SER A 43 6.08 -5.79 2.90
CA SER A 43 7.51 -6.01 2.73
C SER A 43 8.31 -4.73 2.53
N LEU A 44 7.69 -3.61 2.15
CA LEU A 44 8.40 -2.35 1.87
C LEU A 44 8.97 -1.73 3.14
N ASP A 45 8.27 -1.89 4.27
CA ASP A 45 8.71 -1.37 5.56
C ASP A 45 9.79 -2.26 6.22
N GLU A 46 9.96 -3.52 5.76
CA GLU A 46 11.00 -4.45 6.23
C GLU A 46 12.29 -4.38 5.39
N VAL A 47 12.29 -3.68 4.24
CA VAL A 47 13.52 -3.44 3.50
C VAL A 47 14.30 -2.35 4.24
N GLU A 48 15.08 -2.76 5.22
CA GLU A 48 16.27 -2.03 5.60
C GLU A 48 17.06 -1.84 4.29
N LEU A 49 17.10 -0.62 3.77
CA LEU A 49 17.89 -0.24 2.60
C LEU A 49 19.40 -0.37 2.85
N GLU A 50 19.79 -0.96 3.97
CA GLU A 50 21.16 -1.21 4.37
C GLU A 50 21.62 -2.58 3.84
N ASN A 51 22.55 -2.52 2.87
CA ASN A 51 23.42 -3.62 2.44
C ASN A 51 22.75 -4.75 1.62
N ILE A 52 22.33 -4.42 0.39
CA ILE A 52 21.93 -5.43 -0.59
C ILE A 52 23.19 -6.15 -1.11
N ASN A 53 23.38 -7.42 -0.73
CA ASN A 53 24.51 -8.23 -1.18
C ASN A 53 24.32 -8.67 -2.65
N ILE A 54 25.22 -8.25 -3.53
CA ILE A 54 25.23 -8.61 -4.95
C ILE A 54 26.54 -9.31 -5.34
N GLY A 55 26.42 -10.22 -6.31
CA GLY A 55 27.55 -10.90 -6.93
C GLY A 55 27.87 -10.29 -8.30
N VAL A 56 29.14 -9.99 -8.57
CA VAL A 56 29.58 -9.45 -9.87
C VAL A 56 30.72 -10.30 -10.43
N SER A 57 30.66 -10.60 -11.73
CA SER A 57 31.75 -11.29 -12.43
C SER A 57 33.02 -10.44 -12.47
N LYS A 58 34.20 -11.06 -12.33
CA LYS A 58 35.50 -10.36 -12.35
C LYS A 58 35.74 -9.52 -13.62
N ASP A 59 35.19 -9.94 -14.75
CA ASP A 59 35.42 -9.33 -16.05
C ASP A 59 34.39 -8.23 -16.41
N TYR A 60 33.52 -7.83 -15.47
CA TYR A 60 32.51 -6.81 -15.74
C TYR A 60 33.11 -5.38 -15.76
N PRO A 61 32.99 -4.63 -16.87
CA PRO A 61 33.69 -3.36 -17.07
C PRO A 61 33.18 -2.20 -16.21
N MET A 62 31.96 -2.27 -15.65
CA MET A 62 31.37 -1.22 -14.80
C MET A 62 31.30 -1.60 -13.32
N LYS A 63 32.16 -2.53 -12.89
CA LYS A 63 32.22 -3.04 -11.51
C LYS A 63 32.53 -1.94 -10.49
N ASP A 64 33.37 -0.98 -10.84
CA ASP A 64 33.75 0.15 -9.97
C ASP A 64 32.53 1.02 -9.60
N ILE A 65 31.66 1.30 -10.57
CA ILE A 65 30.45 2.11 -10.35
C ILE A 65 29.51 1.44 -9.36
N LEU A 66 29.41 0.10 -9.38
CA LEU A 66 28.57 -0.66 -8.45
C LEU A 66 29.15 -0.69 -7.03
N GLN A 67 30.49 -0.64 -6.88
CA GLN A 67 31.17 -0.60 -5.58
C GLN A 67 31.03 0.77 -4.90
N ASP A 68 30.89 1.84 -5.68
CA ASP A 68 30.73 3.20 -5.16
C ASP A 68 29.31 3.47 -4.60
N ILE A 69 28.36 2.56 -4.79
CA ILE A 69 26.97 2.73 -4.33
C ILE A 69 26.83 2.22 -2.89
N ASN A 70 26.57 3.13 -1.94
CA ASN A 70 26.54 2.82 -0.50
C ASN A 70 25.48 1.77 -0.08
N ILE A 71 24.42 1.57 -0.87
CA ILE A 71 23.36 0.60 -0.59
C ILE A 71 23.68 -0.83 -1.08
N LEU A 72 24.74 -0.99 -1.88
CA LEU A 72 25.15 -2.27 -2.47
C LEU A 72 26.42 -2.80 -1.81
N ASN A 73 26.40 -4.08 -1.41
CA ASN A 73 27.61 -4.79 -1.01
C ASN A 73 28.04 -5.73 -2.14
N VAL A 74 29.10 -5.35 -2.84
CA VAL A 74 29.55 -6.03 -4.05
C VAL A 74 30.60 -7.09 -3.72
N SER A 75 30.26 -8.34 -3.96
CA SER A 75 31.20 -9.47 -3.85
C SER A 75 31.60 -9.98 -5.23
N GLU A 76 32.89 -10.19 -5.43
CA GLU A 76 33.41 -10.81 -6.65
C GLU A 76 33.26 -12.31 -6.58
N ILE A 77 32.71 -12.91 -7.65
CA ILE A 77 32.46 -14.36 -7.70
C ILE A 77 33.01 -14.90 -9.02
N GLU A 78 33.74 -16.01 -8.94
CA GLU A 78 34.10 -16.83 -10.10
C GLU A 78 32.94 -17.76 -10.46
N ASP A 79 32.71 -17.96 -11.76
CA ASP A 79 31.55 -18.67 -12.32
C ASP A 79 31.34 -20.10 -11.74
N ASP A 80 32.38 -20.73 -11.18
CA ASP A 80 32.34 -22.07 -10.59
C ASP A 80 31.73 -22.10 -9.17
N ASP A 81 31.81 -20.99 -8.43
CA ASP A 81 31.30 -20.83 -7.05
C ASP A 81 29.85 -20.27 -6.99
N LEU A 82 29.25 -20.05 -8.16
CA LEU A 82 27.99 -19.33 -8.29
C LEU A 82 26.82 -20.04 -7.63
N LYS A 83 26.75 -21.37 -7.81
CA LYS A 83 25.63 -22.20 -7.36
C LYS A 83 25.61 -22.33 -5.84
N THR A 84 26.76 -22.45 -5.20
CA THR A 84 26.87 -22.63 -3.74
C THR A 84 26.49 -21.36 -2.97
N LYS A 85 26.90 -20.18 -3.46
CA LYS A 85 26.60 -18.90 -2.80
C LYS A 85 25.20 -18.35 -3.11
N LEU A 86 24.66 -18.58 -4.31
CA LEU A 86 23.25 -18.26 -4.60
C LEU A 86 22.31 -19.13 -3.79
N ASP A 87 22.54 -20.45 -3.71
CA ASP A 87 21.62 -21.37 -3.01
C ASP A 87 21.60 -21.14 -1.49
N GLY A 88 22.72 -20.73 -0.91
CA GLY A 88 22.85 -20.37 0.51
C GLY A 88 22.09 -19.11 0.97
N LYS A 89 21.38 -18.39 0.07
CA LYS A 89 20.68 -17.11 0.32
C LYS A 89 21.61 -15.94 0.72
N MET A 90 22.90 -16.04 0.43
CA MET A 90 23.86 -14.99 0.78
C MET A 90 23.87 -13.83 -0.23
N LEU A 91 23.33 -14.05 -1.44
CA LEU A 91 23.33 -13.11 -2.55
C LEU A 91 21.93 -12.94 -3.13
N VAL A 92 21.58 -11.69 -3.44
CA VAL A 92 20.24 -11.31 -3.94
C VAL A 92 20.18 -11.37 -5.47
N ALA A 93 21.26 -11.02 -6.16
CA ALA A 93 21.37 -11.04 -7.62
C ALA A 93 22.81 -11.27 -8.08
N TYR A 94 22.98 -11.86 -9.27
CA TYR A 94 24.28 -12.00 -9.94
C TYR A 94 24.30 -11.24 -11.28
N ILE A 95 25.37 -10.50 -11.55
CA ILE A 95 25.59 -9.78 -12.81
C ILE A 95 26.72 -10.47 -13.59
N ASN A 96 26.38 -10.94 -14.78
CA ASN A 96 27.31 -11.62 -15.68
C ASN A 96 28.18 -10.62 -16.47
N LYS A 97 29.20 -11.12 -17.18
CA LYS A 97 30.18 -10.33 -17.96
C LYS A 97 29.53 -9.41 -18.99
N ASP A 98 28.42 -9.84 -19.58
CA ASP A 98 27.64 -9.08 -20.58
C ASP A 98 26.68 -8.04 -19.92
N GLY A 99 26.67 -7.96 -18.60
CA GLY A 99 25.76 -7.10 -17.82
C GLY A 99 24.36 -7.68 -17.63
N ASP A 100 24.12 -8.93 -18.05
CA ASP A 100 22.85 -9.62 -17.83
C ASP A 100 22.77 -10.17 -16.40
N MET A 101 21.58 -10.03 -15.81
CA MET A 101 21.34 -10.35 -14.40
C MET A 101 20.63 -11.69 -14.27
N THR A 102 21.22 -12.59 -13.49
CA THR A 102 20.56 -13.82 -13.04
C THR A 102 19.93 -13.58 -11.68
N ILE A 103 18.60 -13.73 -11.64
CA ILE A 103 17.77 -13.45 -10.47
C ILE A 103 17.35 -14.78 -9.83
N LYS A 104 17.47 -14.88 -8.50
CA LYS A 104 16.98 -16.04 -7.75
C LYS A 104 15.50 -15.91 -7.39
N ASP A 105 15.10 -14.75 -6.88
CA ASP A 105 13.73 -14.48 -6.41
C ASP A 105 13.25 -13.08 -6.86
N ASN A 106 11.94 -12.92 -7.11
CA ASN A 106 11.31 -11.62 -7.40
C ASN A 106 11.14 -10.81 -6.10
N SER A 107 12.24 -10.35 -5.51
CA SER A 107 12.23 -9.48 -4.34
C SER A 107 12.29 -8.00 -4.73
N PHE A 108 11.83 -7.12 -3.83
CA PHE A 108 11.94 -5.67 -4.00
C PHE A 108 13.40 -5.23 -4.20
N SER A 109 14.33 -5.81 -3.44
CA SER A 109 15.77 -5.56 -3.55
C SER A 109 16.33 -5.90 -4.92
N VAL A 110 15.87 -6.99 -5.56
CA VAL A 110 16.23 -7.30 -6.96
C VAL A 110 15.76 -6.20 -7.91
N GLY A 111 14.56 -5.66 -7.69
CA GLY A 111 14.04 -4.53 -8.47
C GLY A 111 14.95 -3.30 -8.40
N ILE A 112 15.48 -2.98 -7.22
CA ILE A 112 16.44 -1.88 -7.02
C ILE A 112 17.72 -2.13 -7.84
N VAL A 113 18.35 -3.31 -7.67
CA VAL A 113 19.60 -3.65 -8.38
C VAL A 113 19.36 -3.64 -9.89
N LYS A 114 18.23 -4.19 -10.36
CA LYS A 114 17.85 -4.18 -11.77
C LYS A 114 17.70 -2.75 -12.31
N SER A 115 17.02 -1.87 -11.58
CA SER A 115 16.86 -0.48 -11.99
C SER A 115 18.19 0.25 -12.13
N ILE A 116 19.14 0.01 -11.20
CA ILE A 116 20.50 0.59 -11.25
C ILE A 116 21.25 0.06 -12.48
N VAL A 117 21.26 -1.26 -12.69
CA VAL A 117 21.96 -1.88 -13.83
C VAL A 117 21.35 -1.44 -15.16
N ASP A 118 20.02 -1.36 -15.26
CA ASP A 118 19.32 -0.87 -16.44
C ASP A 118 19.66 0.61 -16.72
N GLN A 119 19.78 1.45 -15.68
CA GLN A 119 20.17 2.85 -15.81
C GLN A 119 21.63 3.00 -16.31
N ILE A 120 22.55 2.17 -15.82
CA ILE A 120 23.94 2.13 -16.29
C ILE A 120 23.98 1.68 -17.77
N LYS A 121 23.26 0.61 -18.12
CA LYS A 121 23.16 0.12 -19.50
C LYS A 121 22.58 1.18 -20.43
N GLN A 122 21.51 1.87 -20.03
CA GLN A 122 20.87 2.91 -20.81
C GLN A 122 21.81 4.09 -21.06
N THR A 123 22.50 4.56 -20.01
CA THR A 123 23.44 5.69 -20.11
C THR A 123 24.62 5.36 -21.02
N THR A 124 25.17 4.16 -20.87
CA THR A 124 26.26 3.67 -21.74
C THR A 124 25.79 3.55 -23.19
N SER A 125 24.56 3.09 -23.43
CA SER A 125 23.98 2.99 -24.78
C SER A 125 23.75 4.36 -25.42
N LEU A 126 23.57 5.42 -24.63
CA LEU A 126 23.48 6.81 -25.09
C LEU A 126 24.85 7.43 -25.37
N GLY A 127 25.94 6.67 -25.24
CA GLY A 127 27.32 7.16 -25.43
C GLY A 127 27.81 8.07 -24.31
N GLN A 128 27.11 8.10 -23.18
CA GLN A 128 27.53 8.84 -21.98
C GLN A 128 28.24 7.89 -21.02
N ASP A 129 29.24 8.42 -20.33
CA ASP A 129 29.96 7.66 -19.32
C ASP A 129 29.13 7.56 -18.04
N ALA A 130 28.76 6.34 -17.67
CA ALA A 130 27.94 6.06 -16.49
C ALA A 130 28.64 6.48 -15.17
N ARG A 131 29.94 6.76 -15.18
CA ARG A 131 30.69 7.27 -14.02
C ARG A 131 30.27 8.67 -13.56
N TYR A 132 29.56 9.42 -14.41
CA TYR A 132 29.02 10.73 -14.04
C TYR A 132 27.68 10.66 -13.31
N ILE A 133 27.10 9.47 -13.14
CA ILE A 133 25.86 9.29 -12.37
C ILE A 133 26.22 9.27 -10.88
N ASP A 134 25.78 10.28 -10.15
CA ASP A 134 25.89 10.28 -8.69
C ASP A 134 24.69 9.54 -8.08
N PHE A 135 24.90 8.26 -7.76
CA PHE A 135 23.91 7.42 -7.09
C PHE A 135 23.77 7.71 -5.58
N ASN A 136 24.69 8.50 -5.00
CA ASN A 136 24.71 8.83 -3.57
C ASN A 136 24.18 10.23 -3.26
N ALA A 137 23.92 11.05 -4.28
CA ALA A 137 23.44 12.41 -4.08
C ALA A 137 22.01 12.46 -3.50
N ASN A 138 21.90 13.01 -2.29
CA ASN A 138 20.63 13.32 -1.64
C ASN A 138 20.21 14.76 -1.95
N TYR A 139 19.37 14.94 -2.97
CA TYR A 139 18.85 16.26 -3.38
C TYR A 139 17.67 16.76 -2.54
N ILE A 140 17.15 15.92 -1.64
CA ILE A 140 15.96 16.21 -0.84
C ILE A 140 16.36 16.32 0.64
N LYS A 141 16.06 17.47 1.27
CA LYS A 141 16.12 17.61 2.73
C LYS A 141 14.85 17.01 3.31
N ASP A 142 14.99 15.85 3.94
CA ASP A 142 13.87 15.17 4.59
C ASP A 142 13.53 15.86 5.93
N ASN A 143 12.43 16.60 5.94
CA ASN A 143 11.81 17.16 7.15
C ASN A 143 10.49 16.42 7.48
N SER A 144 10.26 15.23 6.93
CA SER A 144 8.99 14.52 7.09
C SER A 144 8.97 13.67 8.37
N ILE A 145 7.77 13.53 8.95
CA ILE A 145 7.53 12.58 10.04
C ILE A 145 7.69 11.19 9.42
N GLN A 146 8.64 10.39 9.93
CA GLN A 146 8.90 9.02 9.49
C GLN A 146 7.72 8.10 9.82
N ILE A 147 6.66 8.19 9.02
CA ILE A 147 5.54 7.26 9.03
C ILE A 147 5.81 6.27 7.91
N SER A 148 5.90 4.99 8.28
CA SER A 148 6.11 3.91 7.33
C SER A 148 4.96 3.85 6.31
N SER A 149 5.23 3.35 5.10
CA SER A 149 4.26 3.44 4.00
C SER A 149 2.98 2.69 4.36
N LEU A 150 3.09 1.50 4.97
CA LEU A 150 1.94 0.74 5.43
C LEU A 150 1.09 1.52 6.43
N LYS A 151 1.72 2.17 7.42
CA LYS A 151 1.02 2.95 8.44
C LYS A 151 0.25 4.13 7.85
N TYR A 152 0.81 4.83 6.86
CA TYR A 152 0.14 5.92 6.19
C TYR A 152 -1.18 5.48 5.52
N TYR A 153 -1.15 4.36 4.79
CA TYR A 153 -2.35 3.82 4.16
C TYR A 153 -3.35 3.24 5.17
N MET A 154 -2.89 2.67 6.28
CA MET A 154 -3.77 2.26 7.38
C MET A 154 -4.53 3.45 7.98
N PHE A 155 -3.88 4.60 8.19
CA PHE A 155 -4.57 5.81 8.65
C PHE A 155 -5.59 6.33 7.64
N THR A 156 -5.26 6.25 6.35
CA THR A 156 -6.19 6.61 5.27
C THR A 156 -7.42 5.69 5.24
N LEU A 157 -7.26 4.40 5.51
CA LEU A 157 -8.37 3.45 5.64
C LEU A 157 -9.29 3.79 6.82
N ILE A 158 -8.73 4.20 7.96
CA ILE A 158 -9.52 4.64 9.13
C ILE A 158 -10.32 5.90 8.78
N ALA A 159 -9.71 6.84 8.05
CA ALA A 159 -10.40 8.04 7.56
C ALA A 159 -11.55 7.66 6.62
N MET A 160 -11.32 6.73 5.69
CA MET A 160 -12.35 6.21 4.79
C MET A 160 -13.53 5.60 5.57
N PHE A 161 -13.25 4.68 6.51
CA PHE A 161 -14.28 4.06 7.36
C PHE A 161 -15.14 5.11 8.07
N SER A 162 -14.50 6.17 8.57
CA SER A 162 -15.19 7.29 9.23
C SER A 162 -16.13 8.05 8.29
N VAL A 163 -15.71 8.30 7.05
CA VAL A 163 -16.53 8.99 6.03
C VAL A 163 -17.72 8.15 5.59
N TYR A 164 -17.55 6.83 5.39
CA TYR A 164 -18.68 5.94 5.08
C TYR A 164 -19.65 5.80 6.25
N GLY A 165 -19.13 5.77 7.48
CA GLY A 165 -19.93 5.83 8.70
C GLY A 165 -20.82 7.08 8.75
N TYR A 166 -20.24 8.24 8.40
CA TYR A 166 -20.98 9.50 8.31
C TYR A 166 -22.10 9.45 7.27
N PHE A 167 -21.83 9.01 6.04
CA PHE A 167 -22.86 8.95 5.00
C PHE A 167 -24.02 8.01 5.35
N ASN A 168 -23.72 6.83 5.91
CA ASN A 168 -24.77 5.92 6.38
C ASN A 168 -25.60 6.51 7.52
N SER A 169 -24.97 7.27 8.42
CA SER A 169 -25.68 7.98 9.48
C SER A 169 -26.67 8.99 8.90
N VAL A 170 -26.25 9.80 7.93
CA VAL A 170 -27.12 10.76 7.23
C VAL A 170 -28.29 10.05 6.54
N GLU A 171 -28.03 8.94 5.85
CA GLU A 171 -29.07 8.15 5.18
C GLU A 171 -30.09 7.55 6.17
N LEU A 172 -29.61 7.07 7.32
CA LEU A 172 -30.46 6.57 8.39
C LEU A 172 -31.38 7.69 8.93
N PHE A 173 -30.83 8.87 9.21
CA PHE A 173 -31.63 10.02 9.66
C PHE A 173 -32.69 10.44 8.63
N SER A 174 -32.33 10.47 7.34
CA SER A 174 -33.27 10.79 6.26
C SER A 174 -34.45 9.81 6.20
N ARG A 175 -34.20 8.50 6.35
CA ARG A 175 -35.27 7.48 6.38
C ARG A 175 -36.21 7.64 7.57
N TYR A 176 -35.69 7.99 8.73
CA TYR A 176 -36.53 8.21 9.92
C TYR A 176 -37.37 9.48 9.80
N GLN A 177 -36.81 10.56 9.24
CA GLN A 177 -37.56 11.80 9.03
C GLN A 177 -38.70 11.61 8.02
N ALA A 178 -38.46 10.91 6.92
CA ALA A 178 -39.50 10.60 5.93
C ALA A 178 -40.70 9.84 6.52
N ASN A 179 -40.44 8.95 7.49
CA ASN A 179 -41.50 8.20 8.17
C ASN A 179 -42.29 9.05 9.17
N ILE A 180 -41.74 10.16 9.66
CA ILE A 180 -42.45 11.10 10.54
C ILE A 180 -43.37 12.00 9.71
N ASP A 181 -42.87 12.54 8.60
CA ASP A 181 -43.65 13.45 7.74
C ASP A 181 -44.94 12.79 7.22
N ASP A 182 -44.87 11.53 6.80
CA ASP A 182 -46.03 10.79 6.28
C ASP A 182 -47.09 10.50 7.37
N LEU A 183 -46.62 10.25 8.59
CA LEU A 183 -47.47 10.00 9.76
C LEU A 183 -48.14 11.28 10.25
N GLU A 184 -47.43 12.42 10.21
CA GLU A 184 -48.00 13.74 10.47
C GLU A 184 -49.09 14.10 9.46
N GLN A 185 -48.84 13.88 8.17
CA GLN A 185 -49.84 14.10 7.12
C GLN A 185 -51.10 13.24 7.33
N GLY A 186 -50.93 11.96 7.67
CA GLY A 186 -52.06 11.08 7.99
C GLY A 186 -52.87 11.52 9.20
N LEU A 187 -52.20 11.99 10.26
CA LEU A 187 -52.86 12.52 11.47
C LEU A 187 -53.62 13.82 11.21
N ILE A 188 -53.07 14.71 10.35
CA ILE A 188 -53.73 15.94 9.93
C ILE A 188 -55.00 15.62 9.13
N GLN A 189 -54.92 14.71 8.15
CA GLN A 189 -56.06 14.25 7.35
C GLN A 189 -57.17 13.64 8.20
N HIS A 190 -56.79 12.81 9.19
CA HIS A 190 -57.75 12.22 10.13
C HIS A 190 -58.44 13.27 11.03
N ARG A 191 -57.70 14.26 11.54
CA ARG A 191 -58.27 15.38 12.32
C ARG A 191 -59.25 16.22 11.50
N LEU A 192 -58.93 16.49 10.23
CA LEU A 192 -59.77 17.24 9.29
C LEU A 192 -61.04 16.49 8.88
N ARG A 193 -61.05 15.15 8.93
CA ARG A 193 -62.26 14.34 8.74
C ARG A 193 -63.17 14.36 9.97
N LYS A 194 -62.60 14.36 11.17
CA LYS A 194 -63.36 14.36 12.43
C LYS A 194 -64.03 15.71 12.75
N GLN A 195 -63.53 16.81 12.19
CA GLN A 195 -64.14 18.15 12.30
C GLN A 195 -65.22 18.43 11.24
N ARG A 196 -65.38 17.56 10.24
CA ARG A 196 -66.38 17.69 9.17
C ARG A 196 -67.66 16.87 9.41
N LEU A 197 -67.77 16.23 10.57
CA LEU A 197 -68.96 15.55 11.10
C LEU A 197 -69.45 16.33 12.32
#